data_AF-A0A7J7T545-F1
#
_entry.id   AF-A0A7J7T545-F1
#
_cell.length_a   1.000
_cell.length_b   1.000
_cell.length_c   1.000
_cell.angle_alpha   90.00
_cell.angle_beta   90.00
_cell.angle_gamma   90.00
#
_symmetry.space_group_name_H-M   'P 1'
#
loop_
_entity.id
_entity.type
_entity.pdbx_description
1 polymer ?
#
loop_
_entity_poly.entity_id
_entity_poly.type
_entity_poly.pdbx_seq_one_letter_code
_entity_poly.pdbx_strand_id
1 'polypeptide(L)'
;MQEGRQLPWMEQAPAHLSLPVPQAMESDVPCDNVTSCPSSTTCCRLASGEWGCCPAPEAVCCSDHQHCCPQGYTCLAGGQCQRGNQIVAGLEKVPAYRASLSKPKDTDCDQHTSCPVGQTCCPSLSKSWACCQLPHAVCCEDRQHCCPNGYTCNVKARTCEKEVDSAHLPLGPHVGVGDVECGEGHFCHDNQTCCRDSRGSWACCPYRQGICCADQRHCCPAGFRCGAKGTKCLRKETLRWDTPLRDPAPRQLL
;
A
#
# COMPACT_ATOMS: atom_id res chain seq x y z
N MET A 1 8.95 -31.73 -26.09
CA MET A 1 7.66 -31.00 -26.10
C MET A 1 7.62 -30.21 -24.81
N GLN A 2 8.01 -28.93 -24.85
CA GLN A 2 8.21 -28.10 -23.65
C GLN A 2 7.09 -27.07 -23.60
N GLU A 3 6.25 -27.20 -22.58
CA GLU A 3 5.04 -26.42 -22.37
C GLU A 3 5.42 -25.04 -21.84
N GLY A 4 5.28 -24.01 -22.69
CA GLY A 4 5.47 -22.63 -22.29
C GLY A 4 4.47 -22.25 -21.20
N ARG A 5 4.92 -21.51 -20.17
CA ARG A 5 4.04 -20.99 -19.11
C ARG A 5 3.05 -19.98 -19.69
N GLN A 6 1.92 -20.46 -20.21
CA GLN A 6 0.79 -19.63 -20.61
C GLN A 6 0.03 -19.19 -19.37
N LEU A 7 -0.09 -17.88 -19.21
CA LEU A 7 -0.96 -17.28 -18.21
C LEU A 7 -2.27 -16.83 -18.89
N PRO A 8 -3.43 -17.09 -18.27
CA PRO A 8 -4.72 -16.66 -18.78
C PRO A 8 -4.87 -15.13 -18.71
N TRP A 9 -5.64 -14.58 -19.64
CA TRP A 9 -5.76 -13.13 -19.84
C TRP A 9 -6.64 -12.49 -18.78
N MET A 10 -6.35 -11.23 -18.46
CA MET A 10 -7.18 -10.45 -17.55
C MET A 10 -8.12 -9.54 -18.36
N GLU A 11 -9.39 -9.50 -17.98
CA GLU A 11 -10.39 -8.61 -18.59
C GLU A 11 -10.21 -7.17 -18.09
N GLN A 12 -10.37 -6.20 -19.00
CA GLN A 12 -10.28 -4.78 -18.66
C GLN A 12 -11.58 -4.25 -18.05
N ALA A 13 -11.47 -3.31 -17.11
CA ALA A 13 -12.61 -2.59 -16.56
C ALA A 13 -12.80 -1.23 -17.26
N PRO A 14 -14.05 -0.74 -17.40
CA PRO A 14 -14.30 0.58 -17.96
C PRO A 14 -13.66 1.68 -17.11
N ALA A 15 -13.09 2.70 -17.76
CA ALA A 15 -12.53 3.85 -17.07
C ALA A 15 -13.63 4.62 -16.32
N HIS A 16 -13.31 5.10 -15.13
CA HIS A 16 -14.21 5.94 -14.37
C HIS A 16 -14.28 7.33 -15.02
N LEU A 17 -15.51 7.86 -15.18
CA LEU A 17 -15.71 9.26 -15.54
C LEU A 17 -15.33 10.13 -14.34
N SER A 18 -14.26 10.89 -14.48
CA SER A 18 -13.90 11.94 -13.53
C SER A 18 -14.99 13.01 -13.59
N LEU A 19 -15.91 12.99 -12.61
CA LEU A 19 -16.78 14.13 -12.37
C LEU A 19 -15.89 15.35 -12.15
N PRO A 20 -16.20 16.52 -12.75
CA PRO A 20 -15.44 17.74 -12.49
C PRO A 20 -15.57 18.06 -11.00
N VAL A 21 -14.54 17.69 -10.24
CA VAL A 21 -14.31 18.22 -8.90
C VAL A 21 -14.17 19.73 -9.09
N PRO A 22 -14.93 20.55 -8.36
CA PRO A 22 -14.76 21.99 -8.38
C PRO A 22 -13.29 22.28 -8.08
N GLN A 23 -12.58 22.76 -9.11
CA GLN A 23 -11.25 23.33 -9.13
C GLN A 23 -10.40 23.04 -7.88
N ALA A 24 -9.51 22.05 -7.99
CA ALA A 24 -8.35 21.96 -7.11
C ALA A 24 -7.59 23.29 -7.22
N MET A 25 -7.69 24.11 -6.17
CA MET A 25 -6.96 25.37 -6.07
C MET A 25 -5.50 25.02 -5.75
N GLU A 26 -4.63 25.31 -6.70
CA GLU A 26 -3.22 24.91 -6.78
C GLU A 26 -2.28 25.65 -5.79
N SER A 27 -2.72 25.93 -4.56
CA SER A 27 -1.86 26.65 -3.59
C SER A 27 -2.16 26.27 -2.13
N ASP A 28 -2.16 24.97 -1.84
CA ASP A 28 -2.27 24.49 -0.48
C ASP A 28 -0.99 24.79 0.33
N VAL A 29 -1.14 25.27 1.57
CA VAL A 29 -0.04 25.54 2.52
C VAL A 29 0.31 24.24 3.26
N PRO A 30 1.50 23.67 3.06
CA PRO A 30 1.91 22.44 3.74
C PRO A 30 2.22 22.72 5.23
N CYS A 31 1.59 21.96 6.13
CA CYS A 31 1.83 22.04 7.56
C CYS A 31 2.88 21.01 8.02
N ASP A 32 2.82 19.81 7.46
CA ASP A 32 3.85 18.78 7.55
C ASP A 32 3.82 17.85 6.32
N ASN A 33 4.45 16.67 6.43
CA ASN A 33 4.51 15.69 5.34
C ASN A 33 3.15 15.05 5.00
N VAL A 34 2.13 15.19 5.84
CA VAL A 34 0.84 14.48 5.73
C VAL A 34 -0.38 15.39 5.91
N THR A 35 -0.21 16.67 6.24
CA THR A 35 -1.28 17.66 6.53
C THR A 35 -0.99 18.98 5.82
N SER A 36 -2.06 19.55 5.25
CA SER A 36 -2.01 20.83 4.55
C SER A 36 -3.27 21.63 4.87
N CYS A 37 -3.19 22.93 4.61
CA CYS A 37 -4.26 23.88 4.76
C CYS A 37 -4.52 24.62 3.45
N PRO A 38 -5.75 25.13 3.21
CA PRO A 38 -6.07 25.75 1.94
C PRO A 38 -5.25 27.04 1.76
N SER A 39 -5.17 27.54 0.53
CA SER A 39 -4.48 28.80 0.24
C SER A 39 -4.97 29.92 1.16
N SER A 40 -4.08 30.84 1.54
CA SER A 40 -4.36 31.97 2.45
C SER A 40 -4.66 31.62 3.92
N THR A 41 -4.24 30.45 4.39
CA THR A 41 -4.36 30.04 5.79
C THR A 41 -3.00 29.81 6.46
N THR A 42 -2.98 29.69 7.78
CA THR A 42 -1.76 29.44 8.56
C THR A 42 -1.86 28.15 9.36
N CYS A 43 -0.83 27.31 9.30
CA CYS A 43 -0.76 26.08 10.07
C CYS A 43 -0.47 26.36 11.56
N CYS A 44 -1.34 25.90 12.44
CA CYS A 44 -1.21 26.02 13.89
C CYS A 44 -1.45 24.66 14.57
N ARG A 45 -0.86 24.44 15.75
CA ARG A 45 -1.11 23.24 16.56
C ARG A 45 -2.45 23.31 17.28
N LEU A 46 -3.17 22.19 17.28
CA LEU A 46 -4.36 21.97 18.09
C LEU A 46 -4.00 21.38 19.47
N ALA A 47 -4.95 21.39 20.39
CA ALA A 47 -4.78 20.80 21.73
C ALA A 47 -4.53 19.28 21.68
N SER A 48 -4.99 18.61 20.60
CA SER A 48 -4.71 17.19 20.34
C SER A 48 -3.26 16.90 19.94
N GLY A 49 -2.47 17.93 19.62
CA GLY A 49 -1.13 17.81 19.03
C GLY A 49 -1.14 17.74 17.49
N GLU A 50 -2.31 17.58 16.88
CA GLU A 50 -2.48 17.59 15.42
C GLU A 50 -2.37 19.01 14.83
N TRP A 51 -2.27 19.09 13.50
CA TRP A 51 -2.28 20.36 12.79
C TRP A 51 -3.70 20.87 12.57
N GLY A 52 -3.86 22.18 12.67
CA GLY A 52 -5.06 22.94 12.37
C GLY A 52 -4.76 24.13 11.46
N CYS A 53 -5.73 24.53 10.65
CA CYS A 53 -5.68 25.71 9.81
C CYS A 53 -6.31 26.88 10.54
N CYS A 54 -5.57 27.97 10.64
CA CYS A 54 -6.12 29.28 10.97
C CYS A 54 -6.66 29.94 9.70
N PRO A 55 -7.91 30.44 9.66
CA PRO A 55 -8.51 31.10 8.51
C PRO A 55 -7.99 32.54 8.32
N ALA A 56 -6.69 32.74 8.47
CA ALA A 56 -5.98 33.97 8.17
C ALA A 56 -4.54 33.66 7.71
N PRO A 57 -4.01 34.40 6.74
CA PRO A 57 -2.61 34.28 6.34
C PRO A 57 -1.71 34.92 7.41
N GLU A 58 -0.53 34.34 7.60
CA GLU A 58 0.49 34.79 8.58
C GLU A 58 -0.07 35.03 9.99
N ALA A 59 -1.01 34.17 10.41
CA ALA A 59 -1.67 34.27 11.69
C ALA A 59 -0.74 33.86 12.84
N VAL A 60 -0.91 34.53 13.99
CA VAL A 60 -0.24 34.21 15.23
C VAL A 60 -1.01 33.09 15.93
N CYS A 61 -0.38 31.93 16.10
CA CYS A 61 -0.97 30.81 16.82
C CYS A 61 -0.93 31.07 18.33
N CYS A 62 -2.11 31.17 18.98
CA CYS A 62 -2.18 31.39 20.41
C CYS A 62 -1.85 30.11 21.20
N SER A 63 -1.27 30.27 22.39
CA SER A 63 -0.90 29.18 23.31
C SER A 63 -2.10 28.45 23.92
N ASP A 64 -3.32 28.89 23.66
CA ASP A 64 -4.55 28.20 24.04
C ASP A 64 -4.86 26.99 23.15
N HIS A 65 -4.09 26.79 22.07
CA HIS A 65 -4.23 25.72 21.08
C HIS A 65 -5.60 25.65 20.39
N GLN A 66 -6.44 26.67 20.57
CA GLN A 66 -7.80 26.74 20.03
C GLN A 66 -7.99 27.93 19.10
N HIS A 67 -7.39 29.09 19.43
CA HIS A 67 -7.56 30.32 18.67
C HIS A 67 -6.27 30.80 18.01
N CYS A 68 -6.43 31.57 16.95
CA CYS A 68 -5.34 32.24 16.29
C CYS A 68 -5.72 33.70 16.04
N CYS A 69 -4.71 34.56 16.05
CA CYS A 69 -4.88 35.98 15.80
C CYS A 69 -4.36 36.33 14.41
N PRO A 70 -5.01 37.25 13.68
CA PRO A 70 -4.49 37.72 12.41
C PRO A 70 -3.13 38.42 12.58
N GLN A 71 -2.39 38.56 11.49
CA GLN A 71 -1.06 39.15 11.47
C GLN A 71 -1.04 40.52 12.18
N GLY A 72 -0.09 40.71 13.10
CA GLY A 72 0.10 41.95 13.86
C GLY A 72 -0.78 42.10 15.11
N TYR A 73 -1.56 41.07 15.47
CA TYR A 73 -2.28 41.02 16.75
C TYR A 73 -1.56 40.12 17.77
N THR A 74 -1.70 40.46 19.06
CA THR A 74 -1.16 39.70 20.19
C THR A 74 -2.28 38.92 20.88
N CYS A 75 -2.03 37.64 21.15
CA CYS A 75 -2.99 36.79 21.87
C CYS A 75 -3.11 37.22 23.35
N LEU A 76 -4.34 37.41 23.81
CA LEU A 76 -4.70 37.64 25.21
C LEU A 76 -5.30 36.37 25.83
N ALA A 77 -5.32 36.32 27.17
CA ALA A 77 -6.01 35.28 27.90
C ALA A 77 -7.52 35.30 27.55
N GLY A 78 -8.09 34.13 27.23
CA GLY A 78 -9.50 34.01 26.86
C GLY A 78 -9.81 34.07 25.36
N GLY A 79 -8.80 33.88 24.48
CA GLY A 79 -9.03 33.76 23.04
C GLY A 79 -9.29 35.10 22.33
N GLN A 80 -8.83 36.21 22.91
CA GLN A 80 -8.93 37.54 22.31
C GLN A 80 -7.60 37.97 21.68
N CYS A 81 -7.66 38.88 20.71
CA CYS A 81 -6.54 39.37 19.94
C CYS A 81 -6.45 40.89 20.08
N GLN A 82 -5.31 41.41 20.51
CA GLN A 82 -5.10 42.85 20.70
C GLN A 82 -4.10 43.43 19.71
N ARG A 83 -4.45 44.58 19.13
CA ARG A 83 -3.52 45.44 18.37
C ARG A 83 -3.71 46.88 18.80
N GLY A 84 -2.78 47.41 19.59
CA GLY A 84 -2.93 48.73 20.22
C GLY A 84 -4.17 48.78 21.12
N ASN A 85 -5.12 49.67 20.80
CA ASN A 85 -6.39 49.81 21.55
C ASN A 85 -7.54 48.95 21.00
N GLN A 86 -7.31 48.17 19.93
CA GLN A 86 -8.34 47.31 19.35
C GLN A 86 -8.23 45.90 19.92
N ILE A 87 -9.34 45.38 20.46
CA ILE A 87 -9.47 43.99 20.91
C ILE A 87 -10.53 43.34 20.02
N VAL A 88 -10.16 42.27 19.33
CA VAL A 88 -11.05 41.46 18.50
C VAL A 88 -11.08 40.02 19.04
N ALA A 89 -12.15 39.29 18.75
CA ALA A 89 -12.18 37.86 19.05
C ALA A 89 -11.19 37.10 18.16
N GLY A 90 -10.50 36.12 18.74
CA GLY A 90 -9.63 35.23 18.00
C GLY A 90 -10.41 34.34 17.04
N LEU A 91 -9.76 33.97 15.94
CA LEU A 91 -10.30 33.04 14.96
C LEU A 91 -10.13 31.63 15.49
N GLU A 92 -11.18 30.80 15.38
CA GLU A 92 -11.09 29.38 15.72
C GLU A 92 -10.26 28.64 14.66
N LYS A 93 -9.40 27.72 15.14
CA LYS A 93 -8.66 26.81 14.27
C LYS A 93 -9.60 25.70 13.79
N VAL A 94 -9.53 25.36 12.52
CA VAL A 94 -10.15 24.14 11.97
C VAL A 94 -9.10 23.05 11.84
N PRO A 95 -9.43 21.74 11.95
CA PRO A 95 -8.48 20.68 11.69
C PRO A 95 -7.87 20.81 10.28
N ALA A 96 -6.55 20.65 10.18
CA ALA A 96 -5.90 20.58 8.88
C ALA A 96 -6.40 19.34 8.17
N TYR A 97 -6.70 19.48 6.88
CA TYR A 97 -6.97 18.28 6.11
C TYR A 97 -5.65 17.53 5.99
N ARG A 98 -5.74 16.20 5.95
CA ARG A 98 -4.58 15.42 5.53
C ARG A 98 -4.24 15.93 4.15
N ALA A 99 -3.07 16.58 4.01
CA ALA A 99 -2.45 16.84 2.74
C ALA A 99 -2.68 15.54 2.02
N SER A 100 -3.39 15.59 0.90
CA SER A 100 -3.46 14.40 0.11
C SER A 100 -1.98 14.06 -0.09
N LEU A 101 -1.47 13.02 0.59
CA LEU A 101 -0.66 12.01 -0.08
C LEU A 101 -1.46 11.87 -1.33
N SER A 102 -0.98 12.57 -2.36
CA SER A 102 -1.67 12.77 -3.63
C SER A 102 -2.55 11.57 -3.80
N LYS A 103 -3.88 11.70 -3.89
CA LYS A 103 -4.65 10.63 -4.54
C LYS A 103 -3.76 10.22 -5.69
N PRO A 104 -3.13 9.03 -5.61
CA PRO A 104 -1.86 8.85 -6.27
C PRO A 104 -2.16 9.16 -7.72
N LYS A 105 -1.47 10.20 -8.22
CA LYS A 105 -1.98 11.02 -9.33
C LYS A 105 -2.34 10.08 -10.44
N ASP A 106 -3.64 9.94 -10.70
CA ASP A 106 -4.13 9.01 -11.71
C ASP A 106 -3.32 9.23 -12.98
N THR A 107 -2.88 8.15 -13.62
CA THR A 107 -2.17 8.26 -14.89
C THR A 107 -3.16 8.83 -15.90
N ASP A 108 -2.94 10.07 -16.30
CA ASP A 108 -3.78 10.79 -17.25
C ASP A 108 -3.68 10.10 -18.61
N CYS A 109 -4.80 9.54 -19.07
CA CYS A 109 -4.88 8.86 -20.36
C CYS A 109 -5.20 9.88 -21.47
N ASP A 110 -6.07 10.85 -21.17
CA ASP A 110 -6.36 12.04 -21.96
C ASP A 110 -6.94 13.17 -21.07
N GLN A 111 -7.29 14.31 -21.68
CA GLN A 111 -7.83 15.50 -20.99
C GLN A 111 -9.06 15.25 -20.10
N HIS A 112 -9.75 14.11 -20.24
CA HIS A 112 -10.98 13.79 -19.52
C HIS A 112 -10.99 12.41 -18.84
N THR A 113 -9.94 11.61 -19.00
CA THR A 113 -9.90 10.20 -18.59
C THR A 113 -8.59 9.88 -17.90
N SER A 114 -8.70 9.33 -16.69
CA SER A 114 -7.55 9.00 -15.86
C SER A 114 -7.71 7.61 -15.26
N CYS A 115 -6.59 6.89 -15.12
CA CYS A 115 -6.57 5.56 -14.50
C CYS A 115 -5.92 5.62 -13.11
N PRO A 116 -6.47 4.92 -12.10
CA PRO A 116 -5.88 4.76 -10.78
C PRO A 116 -4.39 4.43 -10.83
N VAL A 117 -3.61 4.92 -9.85
CA VAL A 117 -2.17 4.61 -9.84
C VAL A 117 -1.88 3.13 -9.79
N GLY A 118 -0.90 2.73 -10.60
CA GLY A 118 -0.52 1.34 -10.81
C GLY A 118 -1.26 0.69 -11.99
N GLN A 119 -2.18 1.40 -12.63
CA GLN A 119 -2.89 0.93 -13.83
C GLN A 119 -2.32 1.54 -15.11
N THR A 120 -2.49 0.85 -16.23
CA THR A 120 -2.07 1.31 -17.56
C THR A 120 -3.27 1.70 -18.40
N CYS A 121 -3.23 2.88 -19.01
CA CYS A 121 -4.23 3.34 -19.96
C CYS A 121 -4.14 2.54 -21.28
N CYS A 122 -5.21 1.85 -21.65
CA CYS A 122 -5.32 1.15 -22.93
C CYS A 122 -6.50 1.68 -23.77
N PRO A 123 -6.35 1.77 -25.10
CA PRO A 123 -7.43 2.20 -25.98
C PRO A 123 -8.51 1.11 -26.07
N SER A 124 -9.77 1.53 -25.96
CA SER A 124 -10.94 0.66 -26.05
C SER A 124 -11.58 0.68 -27.45
N LEU A 125 -12.46 -0.29 -27.73
CA LEU A 125 -13.30 -0.35 -28.94
C LEU A 125 -14.26 0.84 -29.04
N SER A 126 -14.65 1.44 -27.92
CA SER A 126 -15.50 2.64 -27.85
C SER A 126 -14.79 3.95 -28.23
N LYS A 127 -13.53 3.88 -28.71
CA LYS A 127 -12.65 5.05 -28.93
C LYS A 127 -12.41 5.87 -27.66
N SER A 128 -12.66 5.29 -26.49
CA SER A 128 -12.32 5.83 -25.17
C SER A 128 -11.14 5.06 -24.57
N TRP A 129 -10.72 5.42 -23.36
CA TRP A 129 -9.72 4.69 -22.61
C TRP A 129 -10.35 3.66 -21.65
N ALA A 130 -9.61 2.59 -21.40
CA ALA A 130 -9.89 1.57 -20.39
C ALA A 130 -8.64 1.36 -19.54
N CYS A 131 -8.83 1.00 -18.27
CA CYS A 131 -7.73 0.87 -17.34
C CYS A 131 -7.34 -0.60 -17.16
N CYS A 132 -6.10 -0.93 -17.49
CA CYS A 132 -5.52 -2.23 -17.21
C CYS A 132 -4.98 -2.26 -15.79
N GLN A 133 -5.34 -3.29 -15.01
CA GLN A 133 -4.93 -3.46 -13.61
C GLN A 133 -3.42 -3.71 -13.41
N LEU A 134 -2.66 -3.80 -14.51
CA LEU A 134 -1.22 -4.04 -14.49
C LEU A 134 -0.46 -2.74 -14.76
N PRO A 135 0.64 -2.48 -14.04
CA PRO A 135 1.54 -1.37 -14.34
C PRO A 135 2.36 -1.68 -15.60
N HIS A 136 2.55 -0.68 -16.45
CA HIS A 136 3.30 -0.79 -17.71
C HIS A 136 2.86 -1.97 -18.60
N ALA A 137 1.55 -2.19 -18.69
CA ALA A 137 0.96 -3.27 -19.45
C ALA A 137 1.10 -3.05 -20.97
N VAL A 138 1.18 -4.15 -21.71
CA VAL A 138 1.09 -4.14 -23.17
C VAL A 138 -0.39 -4.20 -23.56
N CYS A 139 -0.89 -3.18 -24.24
CA CYS A 139 -2.28 -3.16 -24.73
C CYS A 139 -2.41 -4.00 -26.01
N CYS A 140 -3.31 -4.97 -25.99
CA CYS A 140 -3.51 -5.86 -27.12
C CYS A 140 -4.37 -5.20 -28.22
N GLU A 141 -4.18 -5.63 -29.47
CA GLU A 141 -4.83 -5.01 -30.64
C GLU A 141 -6.36 -5.20 -30.69
N ASP A 142 -6.88 -6.17 -29.95
CA ASP A 142 -8.31 -6.40 -29.75
C ASP A 142 -9.00 -5.36 -28.84
N ARG A 143 -8.22 -4.43 -28.25
CA ARG A 143 -8.70 -3.27 -27.48
C ARG A 143 -9.59 -3.60 -26.27
N GLN A 144 -9.50 -4.84 -25.79
CA GLN A 144 -10.27 -5.33 -24.65
C GLN A 144 -9.38 -6.02 -23.61
N HIS A 145 -8.16 -6.41 -23.99
CA HIS A 145 -7.24 -7.13 -23.12
C HIS A 145 -5.86 -6.47 -23.05
N CYS A 146 -5.14 -6.81 -21.99
CA CYS A 146 -3.78 -6.35 -21.76
C CYS A 146 -2.90 -7.47 -21.20
N CYS A 147 -1.61 -7.43 -21.55
CA CYS A 147 -0.59 -8.36 -21.06
C CYS A 147 0.39 -7.66 -20.10
N PRO A 148 1.04 -8.41 -19.20
CA PRO A 148 2.11 -7.87 -18.37
C PRO A 148 3.27 -7.33 -19.20
N ASN A 149 4.07 -6.45 -18.61
CA ASN A 149 5.26 -5.93 -19.27
C ASN A 149 6.19 -7.07 -19.73
N GLY A 150 6.69 -6.99 -20.96
CA GLY A 150 7.59 -7.99 -21.55
C GLY A 150 6.90 -9.25 -22.06
N TYR A 151 5.57 -9.26 -22.17
CA TYR A 151 4.80 -10.30 -22.85
C TYR A 151 4.16 -9.74 -24.13
N THR A 152 4.11 -10.57 -25.16
CA THR A 152 3.46 -10.30 -26.44
C THR A 152 2.05 -10.88 -26.42
N CYS A 153 1.09 -10.12 -26.95
CA CYS A 153 -0.31 -10.53 -27.03
C CYS A 153 -0.52 -11.56 -28.15
N ASN A 154 -0.83 -12.81 -27.81
CA ASN A 154 -1.42 -13.76 -28.76
C ASN A 154 -2.94 -13.66 -28.73
N VAL A 155 -3.49 -12.78 -29.56
CA VAL A 155 -4.94 -12.52 -29.63
C VAL A 155 -5.77 -13.72 -30.09
N LYS A 156 -5.18 -14.65 -30.87
CA LYS A 156 -5.89 -15.85 -31.37
C LYS A 156 -6.04 -16.91 -30.29
N ALA A 157 -4.99 -17.12 -29.50
CA ALA A 157 -4.98 -18.08 -28.41
C ALA A 157 -5.50 -17.47 -27.09
N ARG A 158 -5.65 -16.14 -27.02
CA ARG A 158 -5.96 -15.41 -25.78
C ARG A 158 -4.94 -15.75 -24.69
N THR A 159 -3.64 -15.77 -25.07
CA THR A 159 -2.50 -16.10 -24.18
C THR A 159 -1.34 -15.11 -24.28
N CYS A 160 -0.75 -14.74 -23.13
CA CYS A 160 0.32 -13.76 -23.09
C CYS A 160 1.61 -14.55 -23.19
N GLU A 161 2.37 -14.31 -24.25
CA GLU A 161 3.51 -15.14 -24.61
C GLU A 161 4.78 -14.32 -24.50
N LYS A 162 5.78 -14.88 -23.83
CA LYS A 162 7.10 -14.26 -23.77
C LYS A 162 8.00 -15.09 -24.68
N GLU A 163 8.42 -14.51 -25.79
CA GLU A 163 9.46 -15.13 -26.60
C GLU A 163 10.76 -15.10 -25.81
N VAL A 164 11.25 -16.29 -25.47
CA VAL A 164 12.61 -16.44 -24.95
C VAL A 164 13.51 -16.31 -26.16
N ASP A 165 14.08 -15.12 -26.34
CA ASP A 165 15.13 -14.90 -27.33
C ASP A 165 16.26 -15.91 -27.09
N SER A 166 16.28 -16.94 -27.93
CA SER A 166 17.29 -18.01 -27.92
C SER A 166 18.53 -17.56 -28.71
N ALA A 167 18.98 -16.32 -28.50
CA ALA A 167 20.11 -15.78 -29.24
C ALA A 167 21.16 -15.10 -28.35
N HIS A 168 21.34 -15.54 -27.09
CA HIS A 168 22.58 -15.26 -26.36
C HIS A 168 22.99 -16.48 -25.53
N LEU A 169 23.61 -17.47 -26.18
CA LEU A 169 24.64 -18.26 -25.52
C LEU A 169 25.87 -17.36 -25.33
N PRO A 170 26.31 -17.15 -24.09
CA PRO A 170 27.72 -17.25 -23.80
C PRO A 170 27.94 -18.55 -23.03
N LEU A 171 28.85 -19.36 -23.54
CA LEU A 171 29.57 -20.33 -22.72
C LEU A 171 30.16 -19.57 -21.52
N GLY A 172 29.58 -19.76 -20.33
CA GLY A 172 30.05 -19.20 -19.07
C GLY A 172 29.42 -19.97 -17.90
N PRO A 173 30.21 -20.41 -16.89
CA PRO A 173 29.75 -21.36 -15.88
C PRO A 173 28.88 -20.68 -14.81
N HIS A 174 27.92 -21.46 -14.31
CA HIS A 174 26.95 -21.22 -13.23
C HIS A 174 27.28 -20.09 -12.24
N VAL A 175 26.30 -19.18 -12.04
CA VAL A 175 26.02 -18.58 -10.73
C VAL A 175 24.53 -18.76 -10.48
N GLY A 176 24.21 -19.80 -9.71
CA GLY A 176 22.85 -20.20 -9.37
C GLY A 176 22.16 -19.19 -8.48
N VAL A 177 20.88 -18.96 -8.76
CA VAL A 177 19.91 -18.52 -7.76
C VAL A 177 19.26 -19.82 -7.30
N GLY A 178 19.65 -20.28 -6.12
CA GLY A 178 19.32 -21.56 -5.52
C GLY A 178 17.84 -21.65 -5.15
N ASP A 179 17.07 -22.29 -6.01
CA ASP A 179 15.74 -22.76 -5.63
C ASP A 179 15.88 -23.90 -4.60
N VAL A 180 15.14 -23.81 -3.49
CA VAL A 180 15.03 -24.90 -2.52
C VAL A 180 14.07 -25.96 -3.07
N GLU A 181 14.58 -27.16 -3.28
CA GLU A 181 13.79 -28.30 -3.73
C GLU A 181 12.91 -28.81 -2.58
N CYS A 182 11.61 -28.79 -2.79
CA CYS A 182 10.62 -29.32 -1.85
C CYS A 182 10.35 -30.81 -2.11
N GLY A 183 10.62 -31.32 -3.32
CA GLY A 183 10.34 -32.69 -3.76
C GLY A 183 9.10 -32.79 -4.65
N GLU A 184 8.93 -33.91 -5.37
CA GLU A 184 7.89 -34.09 -6.41
C GLU A 184 7.94 -33.03 -7.53
N GLY A 185 9.13 -32.48 -7.82
CA GLY A 185 9.31 -31.41 -8.81
C GLY A 185 8.81 -30.04 -8.37
N HIS A 186 8.53 -29.85 -7.07
CA HIS A 186 8.19 -28.54 -6.50
C HIS A 186 9.44 -27.83 -5.96
N PHE A 187 9.51 -26.53 -6.25
CA PHE A 187 10.63 -25.68 -5.89
C PHE A 187 10.10 -24.37 -5.27
N CYS A 188 10.78 -23.88 -4.24
CA CYS A 188 10.56 -22.55 -3.70
C CYS A 188 11.85 -21.72 -3.86
N HIS A 189 11.75 -20.39 -3.81
CA HIS A 189 12.93 -19.54 -3.98
C HIS A 189 13.87 -19.53 -2.75
N ASP A 190 15.11 -19.05 -2.91
CA ASP A 190 16.25 -18.95 -1.95
C ASP A 190 15.98 -18.37 -0.54
N ASN A 191 14.75 -17.94 -0.28
CA ASN A 191 14.33 -17.34 0.98
C ASN A 191 12.95 -17.81 1.45
N GLN A 192 12.51 -18.96 0.95
CA GLN A 192 11.20 -19.54 1.23
C GLN A 192 11.33 -20.91 1.88
N THR A 193 10.32 -21.32 2.65
CA THR A 193 10.28 -22.65 3.29
C THR A 193 9.19 -23.50 2.65
N CYS A 194 9.53 -24.73 2.31
CA CYS A 194 8.59 -25.72 1.80
C CYS A 194 7.64 -26.19 2.90
N CYS A 195 6.34 -25.95 2.75
CA CYS A 195 5.28 -26.44 3.63
C CYS A 195 4.34 -27.38 2.89
N ARG A 196 3.77 -28.38 3.57
CA ARG A 196 2.76 -29.25 2.99
C ARG A 196 1.39 -28.59 3.02
N ASP A 197 0.67 -28.69 1.92
CA ASP A 197 -0.71 -28.21 1.82
C ASP A 197 -1.74 -29.31 2.14
N SER A 198 -3.00 -28.92 2.29
CA SER A 198 -4.11 -29.81 2.65
C SER A 198 -4.46 -30.86 1.59
N ARG A 199 -3.84 -30.78 0.40
CA ARG A 199 -4.00 -31.71 -0.71
C ARG A 199 -2.79 -32.65 -0.83
N GLY A 200 -1.82 -32.55 0.08
CA GLY A 200 -0.59 -33.33 0.06
C GLY A 200 0.49 -32.79 -0.88
N SER A 201 0.28 -31.64 -1.51
CA SER A 201 1.26 -30.95 -2.36
C SER A 201 2.12 -29.97 -1.53
N TRP A 202 2.89 -29.11 -2.20
CA TRP A 202 3.83 -28.17 -1.60
C TRP A 202 3.39 -26.71 -1.78
N ALA A 203 3.47 -25.96 -0.70
CA ALA A 203 3.25 -24.52 -0.63
C ALA A 203 4.51 -23.81 -0.13
N CYS A 204 4.84 -22.69 -0.75
CA CYS A 204 6.01 -21.89 -0.38
C CYS A 204 5.66 -20.87 0.70
N CYS A 205 6.23 -21.05 1.88
CA CYS A 205 6.17 -20.04 2.93
C CYS A 205 7.17 -18.91 2.61
N PRO A 206 6.76 -17.62 2.68
CA PRO A 206 7.62 -16.49 2.32
C PRO A 206 8.78 -16.23 3.30
N TYR A 207 8.87 -17.00 4.39
CA TYR A 207 9.94 -16.89 5.38
C TYR A 207 11.02 -17.95 5.12
N ARG A 208 12.29 -17.56 5.20
CA ARG A 208 13.47 -18.44 5.03
C ARG A 208 13.53 -19.60 6.03
N GLN A 209 12.98 -19.38 7.22
CA GLN A 209 12.91 -20.35 8.31
C GLN A 209 11.47 -20.35 8.86
N GLY A 210 10.52 -20.53 7.95
CA GLY A 210 9.10 -20.57 8.26
C GLY A 210 8.74 -21.84 9.02
N ILE A 211 7.90 -21.71 10.04
CA ILE A 211 7.31 -22.86 10.74
C ILE A 211 5.95 -23.13 10.09
N CYS A 212 5.83 -24.29 9.45
CA CYS A 212 4.59 -24.73 8.82
C CYS A 212 3.55 -25.08 9.88
N CYS A 213 2.36 -24.50 9.78
CA CYS A 213 1.30 -24.78 10.72
C CYS A 213 0.56 -26.07 10.37
N ALA A 214 0.03 -26.76 11.40
CA ALA A 214 -0.68 -28.04 11.23
C ALA A 214 -1.99 -27.92 10.41
N ASP A 215 -2.51 -26.71 10.25
CA ASP A 215 -3.66 -26.42 9.37
C ASP A 215 -3.31 -26.45 7.88
N GLN A 216 -2.03 -26.64 7.51
CA GLN A 216 -1.57 -26.84 6.13
C GLN A 216 -1.88 -25.67 5.18
N ARG A 217 -2.19 -24.49 5.73
CA ARG A 217 -2.46 -23.26 4.96
C ARG A 217 -1.65 -22.08 5.44
N HIS A 218 -1.30 -22.03 6.72
CA HIS A 218 -0.55 -20.94 7.31
C HIS A 218 0.89 -21.35 7.64
N CYS A 219 1.77 -20.37 7.69
CA CYS A 219 3.13 -20.52 8.19
C CYS A 219 3.55 -19.28 8.98
N CYS A 220 4.42 -19.48 9.97
CA CYS A 220 4.89 -18.42 10.86
C CYS A 220 6.38 -18.14 10.65
N PRO A 221 6.84 -16.89 10.89
CA PRO A 221 8.27 -16.59 10.84
C PRO A 221 9.04 -17.29 11.96
N ALA A 222 10.36 -17.39 11.80
CA ALA A 222 11.24 -17.97 12.81
C ALA A 222 11.05 -17.31 14.19
N GLY A 223 10.98 -18.13 15.24
CA GLY A 223 10.74 -17.66 16.61
C GLY A 223 9.25 -17.52 16.99
N PHE A 224 8.32 -17.85 16.09
CA PHE A 224 6.89 -17.87 16.37
C PHE A 224 6.30 -19.27 16.19
N ARG A 225 5.40 -19.67 17.08
CA ARG A 225 4.61 -20.90 16.95
C ARG A 225 3.22 -20.58 16.43
N CYS A 226 2.65 -21.49 15.65
CA CYS A 226 1.26 -21.39 15.24
C CYS A 226 0.36 -21.55 16.48
N GLY A 227 -0.61 -20.65 16.65
CA GLY A 227 -1.65 -20.79 17.66
C GLY A 227 -2.53 -22.00 17.38
N ALA A 228 -3.24 -22.50 18.40
CA ALA A 228 -4.09 -23.71 18.30
C ALA A 228 -5.21 -23.66 17.23
N LYS A 229 -5.44 -22.49 16.61
CA LYS A 229 -6.40 -22.28 15.51
C LYS A 229 -5.74 -21.88 14.17
N GLY A 230 -4.42 -21.95 14.04
CA GLY A 230 -3.67 -21.69 12.78
C GLY A 230 -3.61 -20.22 12.30
N THR A 231 -4.44 -19.32 12.83
CA THR A 231 -4.58 -17.94 12.32
C THR A 231 -3.72 -16.89 13.03
N LYS A 232 -2.94 -17.27 14.05
CA LYS A 232 -2.09 -16.35 14.81
C LYS A 232 -0.72 -16.96 15.07
N CYS A 233 0.34 -16.20 14.81
CA CYS A 233 1.70 -16.55 15.18
C CYS A 233 1.98 -16.02 16.58
N LEU A 234 2.13 -16.91 17.55
CA LEU A 234 2.46 -16.57 18.93
C LEU A 234 3.98 -16.59 19.07
N ARG A 235 4.57 -15.51 19.57
CA ARG A 235 6.01 -15.49 19.87
C ARG A 235 6.31 -16.65 20.80
N LYS A 236 7.32 -17.45 20.48
CA LYS A 236 7.83 -18.45 21.41
C LYS A 236 8.32 -17.64 22.60
N GLU A 237 7.57 -17.64 23.71
CA GLU A 237 8.04 -17.01 24.93
C GLU A 237 9.39 -17.64 25.24
N THR A 238 10.45 -16.85 25.06
CA THR A 238 11.69 -17.11 25.76
C THR A 238 11.27 -17.09 27.22
N LEU A 239 11.21 -18.27 27.84
CA LEU A 239 11.09 -18.44 29.28
C LEU A 239 12.01 -17.40 29.91
N ARG A 240 11.41 -16.37 30.50
CA ARG A 240 12.16 -15.49 31.38
C ARG A 240 12.62 -16.36 32.54
N TRP A 241 13.86 -16.14 32.93
CA TRP A 241 14.61 -16.88 33.94
C TRP A 241 14.07 -16.73 35.37
N ASP A 242 12.91 -16.08 35.58
CA ASP A 242 12.39 -15.68 36.91
C ASP A 242 11.04 -16.29 37.30
N THR A 243 10.46 -17.22 36.56
CA THR A 243 9.14 -17.77 36.93
C THR A 243 9.28 -19.22 37.40
N PRO A 244 9.12 -19.52 38.70
CA PRO A 244 9.28 -20.88 39.22
C PRO A 244 8.23 -21.81 38.61
N LEU A 245 8.72 -22.92 38.07
CA LEU A 245 7.92 -24.05 37.57
C LEU A 245 6.96 -24.50 38.68
N ARG A 246 5.66 -24.26 38.46
CA ARG A 246 4.61 -24.91 39.24
C ARG A 246 4.22 -26.17 38.50
N ASP A 247 4.85 -27.27 38.87
CA ASP A 247 4.43 -28.62 38.48
C ASP A 247 2.91 -28.79 38.72
N PRO A 248 2.13 -29.21 37.71
CA PRO A 248 0.83 -29.79 37.97
C PRO A 248 1.04 -31.21 38.51
N ALA A 249 0.85 -31.36 39.82
CA ALA A 249 0.77 -32.67 40.48
C ALA A 249 -0.27 -33.57 39.79
N PRO A 250 -0.01 -34.89 39.65
CA PRO A 250 -1.00 -35.82 39.12
C PRO A 250 -2.16 -35.94 40.12
N ARG A 251 -3.37 -35.60 39.64
CA ARG A 251 -4.60 -35.77 40.39
C ARG A 251 -4.91 -37.27 40.45
N GLN A 252 -4.73 -37.86 41.63
CA GLN A 252 -5.16 -39.22 41.96
C GLN A 252 -6.68 -39.29 41.79
N LEU A 253 -7.15 -40.13 40.87
CA LEU A 253 -8.57 -40.51 40.78
C LEU A 253 -8.84 -41.55 41.88
N LEU A 254 -9.78 -41.21 42.76
CA LEU A 254 -10.51 -42.12 43.64
C LEU A 254 -11.26 -43.19 42.84
#